data_AF-A0A6P3IWP8-F1
#
_entry.id   AF-A0A6P3IWP8-F1
#
_cell.length_a   1.000
_cell.length_b   1.000
_cell.length_c   1.000
_cell.angle_alpha   90.00
_cell.angle_beta   90.00
_cell.angle_gamma   90.00
#
_symmetry.space_group_name_H-M   'P 1'
#
loop_
_entity.id
_entity.type
_entity.pdbx_description
1 polymer ?
#
loop_
_entity_poly.entity_id
_entity_poly.type
_entity_poly.pdbx_seq_one_letter_code
_entity_poly.pdbx_strand_id
1 'polypeptide(L)'
;MSRIQVCERPLMFLLDTPGVLAPRIPSVETGLKLALCGTVLDHLVGEETLADFLLYALNRHQLLGYVQHYGLGEACDDIASVLKRVAVKLRKTQKVKVLTGTGNVNVIQPDYPAAARDFLRAFRSGLLGPVMLDRDLLQGRSAEES
;
A
#
# COMPACT_ATOMS: atom_id res chain seq x y z
N MET A 1 35.87 -12.79 -0.93
CA MET A 1 34.88 -12.20 0.00
C MET A 1 35.54 -11.04 0.72
N SER A 2 34.98 -9.83 0.63
CA SER A 2 35.53 -8.65 1.29
C SER A 2 35.04 -8.59 2.75
N ARG A 3 35.95 -8.45 3.72
CA ARG A 3 35.63 -8.20 5.13
C ARG A 3 35.89 -6.72 5.40
N ILE A 4 34.86 -5.98 5.78
CA ILE A 4 34.95 -4.55 6.04
C ILE A 4 35.04 -4.36 7.55
N GLN A 5 36.13 -3.80 8.07
CA GLN A 5 36.21 -3.47 9.50
C GLN A 5 35.25 -2.31 9.81
N VAL A 6 34.36 -2.50 10.78
CA VAL A 6 33.35 -1.50 11.19
C VAL A 6 33.58 -0.96 12.60
N CYS A 7 34.44 -1.61 13.39
CA CYS A 7 34.85 -1.13 14.70
C CYS A 7 36.26 -1.62 15.04
N GLU A 8 37.04 -0.80 15.74
CA GLU A 8 38.36 -1.15 16.25
C GLU A 8 38.29 -1.80 17.63
N ARG A 9 37.40 -1.34 18.52
CA ARG A 9 37.25 -1.84 19.90
C ARG A 9 35.76 -1.86 20.33
N PRO A 10 35.13 -3.04 20.42
CA PRO A 10 35.68 -4.35 20.08
C PRO A 10 35.99 -4.46 18.57
N LEU A 11 36.99 -5.26 18.20
CA LEU A 11 37.34 -5.47 16.81
C LEU A 11 36.18 -6.18 16.08
N MET A 12 35.53 -5.51 15.14
CA MET A 12 34.36 -6.02 14.41
C MET A 12 34.53 -5.89 12.90
N PHE A 13 34.14 -6.93 12.17
CA PHE A 13 34.13 -6.97 10.72
C PHE A 13 32.72 -7.30 10.20
N LEU A 14 32.30 -6.60 9.15
CA LEU A 14 31.08 -6.84 8.38
C LEU A 14 31.44 -7.65 7.13
N LEU A 15 30.68 -8.73 6.89
CA LEU A 15 30.71 -9.49 5.65
C LEU A 15 29.55 -9.01 4.77
N ASP A 16 29.87 -8.32 3.67
CA ASP A 16 28.88 -7.78 2.74
C ASP A 16 28.50 -8.84 1.67
N THR A 17 27.79 -9.88 2.13
CA THR A 17 27.06 -10.79 1.25
C THR A 17 25.64 -10.88 1.79
N PRO A 18 24.64 -10.23 1.16
CA PRO A 18 23.28 -10.28 1.66
C PRO A 18 22.79 -11.73 1.65
N GLY A 19 22.43 -12.26 2.82
CA GLY A 19 21.76 -13.55 2.91
C GLY A 19 20.33 -13.40 2.37
N VAL A 20 20.05 -13.99 1.21
CA VAL A 20 18.70 -14.00 0.63
C VAL A 20 17.99 -15.27 1.08
N LEU A 21 16.94 -15.11 1.90
CA LEU A 21 16.04 -16.19 2.28
C LEU A 21 14.67 -15.97 1.63
N ALA A 22 14.09 -17.03 1.09
CA ALA A 22 12.72 -16.97 0.60
C ALA A 22 11.75 -16.77 1.79
N PRO A 23 10.81 -15.81 1.73
CA PRO A 23 9.86 -15.59 2.81
C PRO A 23 8.86 -16.75 2.88
N ARG A 24 8.47 -17.15 4.09
CA ARG A 24 7.32 -18.02 4.30
C ARG A 24 6.06 -17.15 4.35
N ILE A 25 5.12 -17.39 3.44
CA ILE A 25 3.85 -16.65 3.35
C ILE A 25 2.71 -17.59 3.75
N PRO A 26 2.32 -17.64 5.04
CA PRO A 26 1.35 -18.60 5.55
C PRO A 26 -0.11 -18.25 5.20
N SER A 27 -0.39 -16.99 4.82
CA SER A 27 -1.75 -16.51 4.53
C SER A 27 -1.76 -15.44 3.44
N VAL A 28 -2.92 -15.26 2.80
CA VAL A 28 -3.15 -14.18 1.83
C VAL A 28 -2.90 -12.81 2.46
N GLU A 29 -3.37 -12.61 3.69
CA GLU A 29 -3.15 -11.36 4.42
C GLU A 29 -1.66 -11.05 4.59
N THR A 30 -0.84 -12.05 4.95
CA THR A 30 0.62 -11.87 5.04
C THR A 30 1.20 -11.45 3.68
N GLY A 31 0.75 -12.08 2.60
CA GLY A 31 1.16 -11.72 1.23
C GLY A 31 0.79 -10.28 0.86
N LEU A 32 -0.42 -9.83 1.21
CA LEU A 32 -0.88 -8.47 0.95
C LEU A 32 -0.09 -7.43 1.77
N LYS A 33 0.23 -7.73 3.04
CA LYS A 33 1.08 -6.86 3.87
C LYS A 33 2.49 -6.74 3.30
N LEU A 34 3.09 -7.84 2.87
CA LEU A 34 4.38 -7.85 2.17
C LEU A 34 4.33 -7.01 0.88
N ALA A 35 3.28 -7.19 0.07
CA ALA A 35 3.06 -6.38 -1.12
C ALA A 35 2.91 -4.89 -0.78
N LEU A 36 2.15 -4.51 0.26
CA LEU A 36 2.05 -3.12 0.71
C LEU A 36 3.41 -2.51 1.08
N CYS A 37 4.28 -3.29 1.72
CA CYS A 37 5.64 -2.89 2.05
C CYS A 37 6.59 -2.81 0.84
N GLY A 38 6.13 -3.17 -0.37
CA GLY A 38 6.92 -3.12 -1.59
C GLY A 38 7.93 -4.28 -1.74
N THR A 39 7.76 -5.36 -0.98
CA THR A 39 8.61 -6.56 -1.09
C THR A 39 8.15 -7.51 -2.20
N VAL A 40 6.98 -7.25 -2.79
CA VAL A 40 6.40 -7.95 -3.95
C VAL A 40 5.96 -6.90 -4.96
N LEU A 41 6.07 -7.21 -6.26
CA LEU A 41 5.66 -6.29 -7.33
C LEU A 41 4.13 -6.10 -7.33
N ASP A 42 3.68 -4.84 -7.29
CA ASP A 42 2.26 -4.47 -7.10
C ASP A 42 1.33 -5.09 -8.16
N HIS A 43 1.77 -5.12 -9.43
CA HIS A 43 0.97 -5.65 -10.54
C HIS A 43 0.73 -7.17 -10.46
N LEU A 44 1.52 -7.92 -9.68
CA LEU A 44 1.29 -9.35 -9.46
C LEU A 44 0.07 -9.59 -8.56
N VAL A 45 -0.25 -8.63 -7.69
CA VAL A 45 -1.42 -8.65 -6.82
C VAL A 45 -2.60 -7.91 -7.46
N GLY A 46 -2.31 -6.78 -8.12
CA GLY A 46 -3.30 -5.82 -8.59
C GLY A 46 -3.27 -4.57 -7.72
N GLU A 47 -2.95 -3.42 -8.32
CA GLU A 47 -2.78 -2.15 -7.59
C GLU A 47 -4.07 -1.69 -6.91
N GLU A 48 -5.22 -1.87 -7.57
CA GLU A 48 -6.53 -1.53 -6.99
C GLU A 48 -6.91 -2.46 -5.83
N THR A 49 -6.66 -3.77 -5.96
CA THR A 49 -6.84 -4.75 -4.87
C THR A 49 -5.95 -4.44 -3.68
N LEU A 50 -4.70 -4.05 -3.93
CA LEU A 50 -3.77 -3.69 -2.88
C LEU A 50 -4.17 -2.37 -2.19
N ALA A 51 -4.67 -1.39 -2.96
CA ALA A 51 -5.21 -0.14 -2.42
C ALA A 51 -6.47 -0.37 -1.59
N ASP A 52 -7.34 -1.30 -1.99
CA ASP A 52 -8.52 -1.71 -1.21
C ASP A 52 -8.14 -2.33 0.13
N PHE A 53 -7.20 -3.29 0.11
CA PHE A 53 -6.69 -3.87 1.35
C PHE A 53 -6.03 -2.83 2.27
N LEU A 54 -5.30 -1.87 1.70
CA LEU A 54 -4.76 -0.75 2.45
C LEU A 54 -5.86 0.10 3.10
N LEU A 55 -6.90 0.46 2.34
CA LEU A 55 -8.03 1.23 2.86
C LEU A 55 -8.70 0.50 4.02
N TYR A 56 -8.98 -0.79 3.85
CA TYR A 56 -9.48 -1.66 4.91
C TYR A 56 -8.60 -1.62 6.16
N ALA A 57 -7.28 -1.82 6.01
CA ALA A 57 -6.35 -1.83 7.13
C ALA A 57 -6.27 -0.48 7.86
N LEU A 58 -6.31 0.63 7.11
CA LEU A 58 -6.32 1.98 7.67
C LEU A 58 -7.61 2.25 8.46
N ASN A 59 -8.77 1.96 7.88
CA ASN A 59 -10.07 2.20 8.53
C ASN A 59 -10.26 1.32 9.77
N ARG A 60 -9.86 0.04 9.69
CA ARG A 60 -9.91 -0.90 10.83
C ARG A 60 -9.14 -0.40 12.04
N HIS A 61 -8.02 0.30 11.83
CA HIS A 61 -7.19 0.88 12.90
C HIS A 61 -7.47 2.36 13.16
N GLN A 62 -8.54 2.93 12.58
CA GLN A 62 -8.90 4.36 12.69
C GLN A 62 -7.76 5.30 12.26
N LEU A 63 -6.96 4.88 11.29
CA LEU A 63 -5.84 5.63 10.73
C LEU A 63 -6.32 6.49 9.56
N LEU A 64 -6.95 7.61 9.89
CA LEU A 64 -7.62 8.49 8.91
C LEU A 64 -6.69 9.52 8.25
N GLY A 65 -5.37 9.31 8.29
CA GLY A 65 -4.40 10.22 7.67
C GLY A 65 -4.63 10.40 6.17
N TYR A 66 -5.15 9.37 5.48
CA TYR A 66 -5.53 9.46 4.07
C TYR A 66 -6.71 10.41 3.80
N VAL A 67 -7.67 10.50 4.72
CA VAL A 67 -8.81 11.43 4.61
C VAL A 67 -8.30 12.86 4.62
N GLN A 68 -7.34 13.17 5.50
CA GLN A 68 -6.72 14.48 5.59
C GLN A 68 -5.83 14.76 4.37
N HIS A 69 -4.96 13.82 4.01
CA HIS A 69 -4.04 13.94 2.87
C HIS A 69 -4.80 14.24 1.56
N TYR A 70 -5.86 13.46 1.29
CA TYR A 70 -6.69 13.62 0.10
C TYR A 70 -7.89 14.56 0.29
N GLY A 71 -8.09 15.14 1.48
CA GLY A 71 -9.20 16.08 1.74
C GLY A 71 -10.58 15.48 1.41
N LEU A 72 -10.82 14.23 1.83
CA LEU A 72 -12.01 13.46 1.47
C LEU A 72 -13.26 13.82 2.30
N GLY A 73 -13.11 14.67 3.32
CA GLY A 73 -14.17 15.05 4.25
C GLY A 73 -14.35 14.02 5.37
N GLU A 74 -14.64 12.78 5.00
CA GLU A 74 -14.89 11.66 5.91
C GLU A 74 -14.21 10.37 5.44
N ALA A 75 -14.15 9.38 6.34
CA ALA A 75 -13.70 8.04 6.01
C ALA A 75 -14.72 7.33 5.10
N CYS A 76 -14.24 6.46 4.22
CA CYS A 76 -15.09 5.71 3.29
C CYS A 76 -14.54 4.29 3.17
N ASP A 77 -15.43 3.29 3.15
CA ASP A 77 -15.07 1.87 3.02
C ASP A 77 -15.14 1.36 1.56
N ASP A 78 -15.57 2.21 0.62
CA ASP A 78 -15.59 1.87 -0.80
C ASP A 78 -14.34 2.42 -1.51
N ILE A 79 -13.43 1.52 -1.88
CA ILE A 79 -12.20 1.86 -2.60
C ILE A 79 -12.48 2.59 -3.92
N ALA A 80 -13.54 2.24 -4.66
CA ALA A 80 -13.84 2.89 -5.93
C ALA A 80 -14.17 4.36 -5.72
N SER A 81 -14.96 4.69 -4.70
CA SER A 81 -15.26 6.07 -4.29
C SER A 81 -14.02 6.83 -3.83
N VAL A 82 -13.15 6.20 -3.04
CA VAL A 82 -11.88 6.82 -2.60
C VAL A 82 -10.99 7.11 -3.80
N LEU A 83 -10.72 6.11 -4.66
CA LEU A 83 -9.86 6.27 -5.84
C LEU A 83 -10.42 7.27 -6.84
N LYS A 84 -11.75 7.36 -7.01
CA LYS A 84 -12.39 8.40 -7.81
C LYS A 84 -12.06 9.80 -7.29
N ARG A 85 -12.22 10.02 -5.98
CA ARG A 85 -11.93 11.32 -5.35
C ARG A 85 -10.43 11.66 -5.43
N VAL A 86 -9.56 10.68 -5.19
CA VAL A 86 -8.10 10.82 -5.35
C VAL A 86 -7.75 11.18 -6.80
N ALA A 87 -8.29 10.46 -7.78
CA ALA A 87 -8.05 10.70 -9.20
C ALA A 87 -8.45 12.13 -9.60
N VAL A 88 -9.64 12.59 -9.19
CA VAL A 88 -10.12 13.95 -9.45
C VAL A 88 -9.22 14.99 -8.78
N LYS A 89 -8.88 14.81 -7.50
CA LYS A 89 -8.03 15.76 -6.75
C LYS A 89 -6.65 15.90 -7.38
N LEU A 90 -6.06 14.80 -7.81
CA LEU A 90 -4.72 14.77 -8.41
C LEU A 90 -4.74 15.01 -9.94
N ARG A 91 -5.91 15.25 -10.53
CA ARG A 91 -6.10 15.38 -11.98
C ARG A 91 -5.58 14.17 -12.78
N LYS A 92 -5.67 12.98 -12.20
CA LYS A 92 -5.37 11.70 -12.85
C LYS A 92 -6.59 11.25 -13.64
N THR A 93 -6.65 11.68 -14.90
CA THR A 93 -7.75 11.37 -15.80
C THR A 93 -7.22 10.77 -17.10
N GLN A 94 -7.99 9.87 -17.70
CA GLN A 94 -7.68 9.24 -18.97
C GLN A 94 -8.80 9.51 -19.99
N LYS A 95 -8.41 9.59 -21.26
CA LYS A 95 -9.36 9.65 -22.38
C LYS A 95 -9.65 8.23 -22.86
N VAL A 96 -10.91 7.84 -22.84
CA VAL A 96 -11.37 6.54 -23.34
C VAL A 96 -12.40 6.73 -24.44
N LYS A 97 -12.38 5.84 -25.43
CA LYS A 97 -13.43 5.76 -26.45
C LYS A 97 -14.54 4.89 -25.90
N VAL A 98 -15.73 5.46 -25.75
CA VAL A 98 -16.92 4.73 -25.34
C VAL A 98 -17.81 4.59 -26.56
N LEU A 99 -18.23 3.35 -26.83
CA LEU A 99 -19.24 3.07 -27.84
C LEU A 99 -20.61 3.44 -27.26
N THR A 100 -21.21 4.49 -27.79
CA THR A 100 -22.61 4.83 -27.51
C THR A 100 -23.49 4.32 -28.65
N GLY A 101 -24.81 4.27 -28.44
CA GLY A 101 -25.76 3.94 -29.51
C GLY A 101 -25.74 4.89 -30.71
N THR A 102 -24.96 5.98 -30.64
CA THR A 102 -24.79 6.98 -31.69
C THR A 102 -23.36 7.02 -32.28
N GLY A 103 -22.48 6.09 -31.88
CA GLY A 103 -21.11 5.99 -32.38
C GLY A 103 -20.04 6.06 -31.27
N ASN A 104 -18.78 6.19 -31.67
CA ASN A 104 -17.67 6.28 -30.71
C ASN A 104 -17.49 7.72 -30.22
N VAL A 105 -17.59 7.94 -28.91
CA VAL A 105 -17.36 9.23 -28.27
C VAL A 105 -16.12 9.15 -27.37
N ASN A 106 -15.26 10.17 -27.43
CA ASN A 106 -14.16 10.29 -26.49
C ASN A 106 -14.67 10.89 -25.18
N VAL A 107 -14.52 10.16 -24.08
CA VAL A 107 -14.92 10.58 -22.73
C VAL A 107 -13.67 10.72 -21.87
N ILE A 108 -13.64 11.75 -21.02
CA ILE A 108 -12.62 11.89 -19.98
C ILE A 108 -13.18 11.26 -18.70
N GLN A 109 -12.45 10.30 -18.15
CA GLN A 109 -12.81 9.62 -16.90
C GLN A 109 -11.64 9.54 -15.92
N PRO A 110 -11.90 9.34 -14.62
CA PRO A 110 -10.85 9.03 -13.65
C PRO A 110 -9.96 7.86 -14.09
N ASP A 111 -8.65 7.99 -13.86
CA ASP A 111 -7.68 6.91 -14.01
C ASP A 111 -7.48 6.23 -12.64
N TYR A 112 -8.26 5.18 -12.40
CA TYR A 112 -8.24 4.43 -11.14
C TYR A 112 -6.89 3.75 -10.88
N PRO A 113 -6.25 3.06 -11.85
CA PRO A 113 -4.90 2.53 -11.65
C PRO A 113 -3.88 3.61 -11.25
N ALA A 114 -3.91 4.79 -11.89
CA ALA A 114 -2.99 5.86 -11.54
C ALA A 114 -3.27 6.46 -10.14
N ALA A 115 -4.54 6.47 -9.71
CA ALA A 115 -4.91 6.84 -8.35
C ALA A 115 -4.48 5.79 -7.32
N ALA A 116 -4.65 4.50 -7.62
CA ALA A 116 -4.23 3.40 -6.75
C ALA A 116 -2.71 3.42 -6.52
N ARG A 117 -1.91 3.60 -7.59
CA ARG A 117 -0.45 3.80 -7.46
C ARG A 117 -0.08 4.99 -6.59
N ASP A 118 -0.87 6.07 -6.64
CA ASP A 118 -0.65 7.22 -5.77
C ASP A 118 -0.89 6.86 -4.32
N PHE A 119 -2.02 6.20 -4.04
CA PHE A 119 -2.46 5.81 -2.72
C PHE A 119 -1.41 4.93 -2.04
N LEU A 120 -0.92 3.91 -2.77
CA LEU A 120 0.16 3.04 -2.34
C LEU A 120 1.48 3.79 -2.11
N ARG A 121 1.82 4.74 -3.00
CA ARG A 121 3.03 5.57 -2.84
C ARG A 121 2.93 6.48 -1.61
N ALA A 122 1.78 7.11 -1.38
CA ALA A 122 1.54 7.97 -0.23
C ALA A 122 1.67 7.17 1.08
N PHE A 123 1.17 5.93 1.11
CA PHE A 123 1.40 5.01 2.21
C PHE A 123 2.90 4.72 2.42
N ARG A 124 3.58 4.24 1.39
CA ARG A 124 5.01 3.83 1.46
C ARG A 124 5.96 4.97 1.80
N SER A 125 5.59 6.21 1.45
CA SER A 125 6.36 7.41 1.79
C SER A 125 6.02 7.99 3.17
N GLY A 126 5.07 7.39 3.90
CA GLY A 126 4.65 7.84 5.22
C GLY A 126 3.73 9.07 5.21
N LEU A 127 3.26 9.53 4.04
CA LEU A 127 2.38 10.69 3.92
C LEU A 127 0.99 10.46 4.54
N LEU A 128 0.58 9.20 4.71
CA LEU A 128 -0.67 8.83 5.40
C LEU A 128 -0.49 8.72 6.92
N GLY A 129 0.70 9.03 7.45
CA GLY A 129 1.07 8.87 8.84
C GLY A 129 1.76 7.53 9.15
N PRO A 130 2.16 7.29 10.42
CA PRO A 130 2.78 6.06 10.85
C PRO A 130 1.77 4.90 10.88
N VAL A 131 2.02 3.88 10.08
CA VAL A 131 1.17 2.69 9.99
C VAL A 131 1.99 1.45 10.29
N MET A 132 1.47 0.60 11.17
CA MET A 132 2.04 -0.72 11.46
C MET A 132 0.98 -1.76 11.08
N LEU A 133 1.24 -2.53 10.03
CA LEU A 133 0.28 -3.49 9.46
C LEU A 133 0.05 -4.71 10.37
N ASP A 134 0.98 -4.97 11.29
CA ASP A 134 0.93 -6.09 12.24
C ASP A 134 0.54 -5.67 13.67
N ARG A 135 -0.23 -4.58 13.81
CA ARG A 135 -0.73 -4.11 15.11
C ARG A 135 -1.45 -5.20 15.89
N ASP A 136 -2.22 -6.05 15.22
CA ASP A 136 -2.96 -7.13 15.84
C ASP A 136 -2.05 -8.16 16.54
N LEU A 137 -0.83 -8.38 16.02
CA LEU A 137 0.14 -9.28 16.65
C LEU A 137 0.65 -8.76 17.99
N LEU A 138 0.59 -7.44 18.21
CA LEU A 138 0.96 -6.81 19.48
C LEU A 138 -0.16 -6.86 20.52
N GLN A 139 -1.41 -6.97 20.07
CA GLN A 139 -2.60 -6.90 20.94
C GLN A 139 -3.02 -8.27 21.49
N GLY A 140 -2.40 -9.38 21.05
CA GLY A 140 -2.86 -10.73 21.38
C GLY A 140 -1.76 -11.80 21.48
N ARG A 141 -1.11 -11.86 22.66
CA ARG A 141 -0.74 -13.11 23.35
C ARG A 141 -1.57 -13.30 24.65
N SER A 142 -2.62 -12.51 24.82
CA SER A 142 -3.39 -12.39 26.07
C SER A 142 -4.81 -12.95 25.99
N ALA A 143 -5.11 -13.84 25.03
CA ALA A 143 -6.46 -14.40 24.85
C ALA A 143 -6.52 -15.94 24.82
N GLU A 144 -5.43 -16.65 25.12
CA GLU A 144 -5.41 -18.12 25.19
C GLU A 144 -5.21 -18.67 26.62
N GLU A 145 -5.23 -17.81 27.64
CA GLU A 145 -5.25 -18.21 29.06
C GLU A 145 -6.52 -17.69 29.74
N SER A 146 -7.67 -18.29 29.44
CA SER A 146 -8.90 -18.23 30.26
C SER A 146 -9.76 -19.45 30.00
#